data_AF-A0A2D7G1W7-F1
#
_entry.id   AF-A0A2D7G1W7-F1
#
_cell.length_a   1.000
_cell.length_b   1.000
_cell.length_c   1.000
_cell.angle_alpha   90.00
_cell.angle_beta   90.00
_cell.angle_gamma   90.00
#
_symmetry.space_group_name_H-M   'P 1'
#
loop_
_entity.id
_entity.type
_entity.pdbx_description
1 polymer ?
#
loop_
_entity_poly.entity_id
_entity_poly.type
_entity_poly.pdbx_seq_one_letter_code
_entity_poly.pdbx_strand_id
1 'polypeptide(L)'
;MEQPSLFDSLPTSTLGKCVTRRFHPSTGAFLEAAFIALAEQLEPSQLWWVADREQPPYQKSPTMNAQLHPESSPFTALSSTTQATFREITQWVTCYRADDRWTLLYDLLWRLTHGEPQLFDCHSDETIRRTRRYEQAVRRDYHKMKAFTRFKRVSQDDAIRYVAWFEPAHLILPLVAQFFARRFTQMQWSVLTPDGCAHWQPGHDLSFSPGLEFEVTLSDDLDQLWKTYYQSIFNPARLKVKAMTTEMPKKYWRHLPEADLIHDLVQGAAKRVDNMLSTKAMAPTLRCGKRPTDPDK
;
A
#
# COMPACT_ATOMS: atom_id res chain seq x y z
N MET A 1 -40.59 26.54 62.64
CA MET A 1 -39.16 26.38 62.99
C MET A 1 -38.94 24.88 63.09
N GLU A 2 -38.16 24.18 62.28
CA GLU A 2 -37.04 24.55 61.41
C GLU A 2 -36.90 23.54 60.24
N GLN A 3 -36.60 24.12 59.09
CA GLN A 3 -35.92 23.69 57.86
C GLN A 3 -35.79 22.19 57.45
N PRO A 4 -36.12 21.86 56.18
CA PRO A 4 -35.68 20.64 55.52
C PRO A 4 -34.19 20.72 55.13
N SER A 5 -33.43 19.66 55.39
CA SER A 5 -31.99 19.58 55.09
C SER A 5 -31.73 19.34 53.59
N LEU A 6 -31.38 20.41 52.89
CA LEU A 6 -30.12 20.61 52.15
C LEU A 6 -29.58 19.51 51.18
N PHE A 7 -30.43 18.65 50.64
CA PHE A 7 -30.09 17.81 49.48
C PHE A 7 -31.17 17.90 48.41
N ASP A 8 -31.50 19.13 48.04
CA ASP A 8 -32.05 19.41 46.71
C ASP A 8 -30.90 19.44 45.70
N SER A 9 -31.06 18.61 44.66
CA SER A 9 -30.48 18.75 43.33
C SER A 9 -28.94 18.84 43.21
N LEU A 10 -28.32 17.71 42.89
CA LEU A 10 -27.26 17.70 41.88
C LEU A 10 -27.68 16.80 40.70
N PRO A 11 -27.46 17.26 39.46
CA PRO A 11 -28.03 16.66 38.27
C PRO A 11 -27.34 15.33 37.92
N THR A 12 -28.13 14.43 37.36
CA THR A 12 -27.78 13.32 36.47
C THR A 12 -26.28 13.19 36.16
N SER A 13 -25.59 12.28 36.85
CA SER A 13 -24.30 11.79 36.38
C SER A 13 -24.55 10.91 35.16
N THR A 14 -24.55 11.53 33.98
CA THR A 14 -24.44 10.83 32.70
C THR A 14 -23.01 10.31 32.60
N LEU A 15 -22.70 9.19 33.27
CA LEU A 15 -21.57 8.35 32.88
C LEU A 15 -21.83 7.93 31.43
N GLY A 16 -21.17 8.63 30.51
CA GLY A 16 -21.35 8.51 29.07
C GLY A 16 -21.27 7.04 28.64
N LYS A 17 -22.34 6.55 28.01
CA LYS A 17 -22.40 5.19 27.50
C LYS A 17 -21.33 5.02 26.43
N CYS A 18 -20.23 4.34 26.74
CA CYS A 18 -19.27 3.91 25.73
C CYS A 18 -19.90 2.77 24.93
N VAL A 19 -19.95 2.91 23.59
CA VAL A 19 -20.50 1.93 22.65
C VAL A 19 -19.35 1.23 21.95
N THR A 20 -19.32 -0.10 22.02
CA THR A 20 -18.35 -0.92 21.29
C THR A 20 -18.95 -1.34 19.95
N ARG A 21 -18.23 -1.08 18.84
CA ARG A 21 -18.62 -1.51 17.49
C ARG A 21 -17.63 -2.56 16.97
N ARG A 22 -18.15 -3.77 16.74
CA ARG A 22 -17.42 -4.87 16.10
C ARG A 22 -17.67 -4.89 14.61
N PHE A 23 -16.62 -5.14 13.83
CA PHE A 23 -16.69 -5.17 12.37
C PHE A 23 -15.56 -6.03 11.80
N HIS A 24 -15.76 -6.53 10.57
CA HIS A 24 -14.72 -7.22 9.83
C HIS A 24 -13.61 -6.23 9.40
N PRO A 25 -12.31 -6.56 9.47
CA PRO A 25 -11.19 -5.66 9.17
C PRO A 25 -11.01 -5.34 7.67
N SER A 26 -12.06 -4.89 6.99
CA SER A 26 -12.04 -4.43 5.59
C SER A 26 -12.52 -2.98 5.48
N THR A 27 -12.09 -2.30 4.42
CA THR A 27 -12.50 -0.91 4.15
C THR A 27 -14.02 -0.77 4.05
N GLY A 28 -14.70 -1.71 3.38
CA GLY A 28 -16.14 -1.69 3.20
C GLY A 28 -16.91 -1.84 4.52
N ALA A 29 -16.56 -2.86 5.31
CA ALA A 29 -17.21 -3.13 6.59
C ALA A 29 -16.97 -1.99 7.61
N PHE A 30 -15.77 -1.39 7.61
CA PHE A 30 -15.51 -0.20 8.42
C PHE A 30 -16.38 0.98 8.00
N LEU A 31 -16.47 1.29 6.70
CA LEU A 31 -17.27 2.42 6.21
C LEU A 31 -18.75 2.24 6.56
N GLU A 32 -19.28 1.02 6.42
CA GLU A 32 -20.64 0.69 6.82
C GLU A 32 -20.87 0.96 8.31
N ALA A 33 -20.00 0.40 9.17
CA ALA A 33 -20.09 0.61 10.62
C ALA A 33 -19.91 2.10 11.01
N ALA A 34 -19.03 2.83 10.31
CA ALA A 34 -18.80 4.26 10.51
C ALA A 34 -20.02 5.10 10.12
N PHE A 35 -20.70 4.77 9.01
CA PHE A 35 -21.91 5.47 8.62
C PHE A 35 -23.10 5.18 9.54
N ILE A 36 -23.20 3.97 10.09
CA ILE A 36 -24.19 3.64 11.13
C ILE A 36 -23.92 4.49 12.39
N ALA A 37 -22.68 4.52 12.87
CA ALA A 37 -22.32 5.32 14.06
C ALA A 37 -22.55 6.82 13.84
N LEU A 38 -22.30 7.32 12.63
CA LEU A 38 -22.56 8.70 12.25
C LEU A 38 -24.07 9.02 12.22
N ALA A 39 -24.90 8.10 11.73
CA ALA A 39 -26.35 8.25 11.73
C ALA A 39 -26.93 8.25 13.16
N GLU A 40 -26.30 7.50 14.08
CA GLU A 40 -26.62 7.48 15.51
C GLU A 40 -26.05 8.69 16.29
N GLN A 41 -25.31 9.59 15.62
CA GLN A 41 -24.68 10.78 16.23
C GLN A 41 -23.75 10.43 17.40
N LEU A 42 -23.01 9.33 17.29
CA LEU A 42 -22.04 8.92 18.30
C LEU A 42 -20.73 9.70 18.16
N GLU A 43 -20.35 10.44 19.19
CA GLU A 43 -19.06 11.15 19.20
C GLU A 43 -17.89 10.16 19.18
N PRO A 44 -16.73 10.53 18.60
CA PRO A 44 -15.54 9.68 18.60
C PRO A 44 -15.09 9.24 20.01
N SER A 45 -15.33 10.05 21.03
CA SER A 45 -15.02 9.77 22.44
C SER A 45 -15.88 8.64 23.04
N GLN A 46 -17.08 8.41 22.49
CA GLN A 46 -18.04 7.43 22.96
C GLN A 46 -17.87 6.07 22.28
N LEU A 47 -17.01 5.97 21.26
CA LEU A 47 -16.95 4.82 20.37
C LEU A 47 -15.66 4.01 20.53
N TRP A 48 -15.80 2.70 20.70
CA TRP A 48 -14.69 1.76 20.74
C TRP A 48 -14.75 0.82 19.54
N TRP A 49 -13.79 0.96 18.63
CA TRP A 49 -13.66 0.14 17.43
C TRP A 49 -12.96 -1.18 17.74
N VAL A 50 -13.63 -2.30 17.46
CA VAL A 50 -13.06 -3.64 17.63
C VAL A 50 -13.12 -4.35 16.28
N ALA A 51 -11.97 -4.50 15.63
CA ALA A 51 -11.87 -5.27 14.41
C ALA A 51 -11.79 -6.77 14.77
N ASP A 52 -12.63 -7.60 14.16
CA ASP A 52 -12.63 -9.05 14.38
C ASP A 52 -11.35 -9.67 13.80
N ARG A 53 -10.37 -9.94 14.67
CA ARG A 53 -9.03 -10.45 14.30
C ARG A 53 -8.99 -11.95 13.98
N GLU A 54 -10.05 -12.69 14.31
CA GLU A 54 -10.16 -14.13 14.05
C GLU A 54 -10.36 -14.45 12.57
N GLN A 55 -10.78 -13.47 11.77
CA GLN A 55 -10.89 -13.59 10.33
C GLN A 55 -9.75 -12.77 9.67
N PRO A 56 -8.88 -13.41 8.87
CA PRO A 56 -7.81 -12.68 8.20
C PRO A 56 -8.44 -11.62 7.28
N PRO A 57 -7.86 -10.42 7.17
CA PRO A 57 -8.41 -9.29 6.39
C PRO A 57 -8.54 -9.57 4.89
N TYR A 58 -8.13 -10.75 4.45
CA TYR A 58 -8.03 -11.20 3.08
C TYR A 58 -9.10 -12.21 2.69
N GLN A 59 -9.91 -12.72 3.63
CA GLN A 59 -11.07 -13.50 3.23
C GLN A 59 -11.99 -12.62 2.37
N LYS A 60 -12.55 -13.20 1.30
CA LYS A 60 -13.68 -12.59 0.60
C LYS A 60 -14.78 -12.40 1.64
N SER A 61 -14.84 -11.23 2.28
CA SER A 61 -16.09 -10.74 2.82
C SER A 61 -17.08 -10.86 1.66
N PRO A 62 -18.30 -11.36 1.89
CA PRO A 62 -19.29 -11.38 0.84
C PRO A 62 -19.28 -9.98 0.23
N THR A 63 -18.97 -9.91 -1.07
CA THR A 63 -19.14 -8.69 -1.84
C THR A 63 -20.64 -8.44 -1.84
N MET A 64 -21.14 -7.91 -0.74
CA MET A 64 -22.33 -7.12 -0.80
C MET A 64 -21.88 -5.89 -1.56
N ASN A 65 -22.22 -5.91 -2.85
CA ASN A 65 -22.87 -4.77 -3.47
C ASN A 65 -24.02 -4.32 -2.55
N ALA A 66 -23.72 -3.89 -1.33
CA ALA A 66 -24.56 -2.99 -0.60
C ALA A 66 -24.39 -1.70 -1.40
N GLN A 67 -25.34 -1.50 -2.31
CA GLN A 67 -25.78 -0.19 -2.67
C GLN A 67 -25.92 0.58 -1.34
N LEU A 68 -24.85 1.26 -0.95
CA LEU A 68 -24.84 2.23 0.12
C LEU A 68 -25.75 3.35 -0.40
N HIS A 69 -27.05 3.19 -0.22
CA HIS A 69 -27.98 4.31 -0.19
C HIS A 69 -28.22 4.67 1.27
N PRO A 70 -27.32 5.42 1.92
CA PRO A 70 -27.78 6.36 2.91
C PRO A 70 -28.01 7.68 2.16
N GLU A 71 -29.11 7.79 1.41
CA GLU A 71 -29.51 9.08 0.83
C GLU A 71 -29.73 10.16 1.92
N SER A 72 -29.74 9.73 3.19
CA SER A 72 -29.86 10.53 4.40
C SER A 72 -28.61 10.55 5.30
N SER A 73 -27.45 10.00 4.90
CA SER A 73 -26.23 10.14 5.73
C SER A 73 -25.69 11.57 5.67
N PRO A 74 -25.23 12.14 6.81
CA PRO A 74 -24.53 13.43 6.82
C PRO A 74 -23.32 13.47 5.87
N PHE A 75 -22.75 12.31 5.55
CA PHE A 75 -21.66 12.19 4.57
C PHE A 75 -22.07 12.62 3.15
N THR A 76 -23.33 12.40 2.77
CA THR A 76 -23.86 12.77 1.45
C THR A 76 -24.00 14.28 1.28
N ALA A 77 -24.07 15.04 2.39
CA ALA A 77 -24.12 16.50 2.37
C ALA A 77 -22.75 17.15 2.07
N LEU A 78 -21.65 16.40 2.13
CA LEU A 78 -20.31 16.88 1.80
C LEU A 78 -20.14 17.09 0.29
N SER A 79 -19.18 17.92 -0.11
CA SER A 79 -18.82 18.07 -1.54
C SER A 79 -18.35 16.74 -2.14
N SER A 80 -18.61 16.51 -3.43
CA SER A 80 -18.16 15.30 -4.14
C SER A 80 -16.64 15.11 -4.08
N THR A 81 -15.88 16.20 -4.13
CA THR A 81 -14.42 16.20 -3.97
C THR A 81 -13.99 15.73 -2.58
N THR A 82 -14.64 16.23 -1.53
CA THR A 82 -14.38 15.82 -0.13
C THR A 82 -14.70 14.34 0.07
N GLN A 83 -15.84 13.88 -0.46
CA GLN A 83 -16.25 12.48 -0.38
C GLN A 83 -15.24 11.55 -1.09
N ALA A 84 -14.81 11.92 -2.30
CA ALA A 84 -13.83 11.15 -3.07
C ALA A 84 -12.47 11.08 -2.34
N THR A 85 -12.00 12.22 -1.83
CA THR A 85 -10.74 12.31 -1.08
C THR A 85 -10.78 11.46 0.19
N PHE A 86 -11.87 11.52 0.95
CA PHE A 86 -12.04 10.68 2.14
C PHE A 86 -12.02 9.19 1.80
N ARG A 87 -12.73 8.77 0.73
CA ARG A 87 -12.76 7.37 0.30
C ARG A 87 -11.37 6.89 -0.14
N GLU A 88 -10.61 7.70 -0.88
CA GLU A 88 -9.24 7.37 -1.27
C GLU A 88 -8.33 7.19 -0.05
N ILE A 89 -8.34 8.17 0.87
CA ILE A 89 -7.54 8.10 2.10
C ILE A 89 -7.91 6.85 2.92
N THR A 90 -9.21 6.55 3.05
CA THR A 90 -9.69 5.39 3.80
C THR A 90 -9.14 4.09 3.21
N GLN A 91 -9.14 3.93 1.88
CA GLN A 91 -8.57 2.74 1.23
C GLN A 91 -7.09 2.52 1.60
N TRP A 92 -6.31 3.59 1.75
CA TRP A 92 -4.90 3.48 2.15
C TRP A 92 -4.75 3.27 3.66
N VAL A 93 -5.40 4.09 4.48
CA VAL A 93 -5.20 4.11 5.94
C VAL A 93 -5.69 2.84 6.61
N THR A 94 -6.74 2.20 6.08
CA THR A 94 -7.22 0.90 6.57
C THR A 94 -6.16 -0.21 6.50
N CYS A 95 -5.23 -0.14 5.55
CA CYS A 95 -4.10 -1.08 5.43
C CYS A 95 -2.96 -0.80 6.43
N TYR A 96 -2.92 0.37 7.07
CA TYR A 96 -1.83 0.71 7.99
C TYR A 96 -1.86 -0.18 9.24
N ARG A 97 -0.71 -0.61 9.76
CA ARG A 97 -0.63 -1.42 11.00
C ARG A 97 -0.61 -0.55 12.24
N ALA A 98 -1.77 -0.02 12.61
CA ALA A 98 -1.99 0.55 13.93
C ALA A 98 -3.43 0.34 14.38
N ASP A 99 -3.65 0.26 15.69
CA ASP A 99 -4.96 -0.02 16.28
C ASP A 99 -5.86 1.24 16.29
N ASP A 100 -5.25 2.41 16.37
CA ASP A 100 -5.92 3.72 16.38
C ASP A 100 -6.44 4.15 14.99
N ARG A 101 -6.07 3.45 13.91
CA ARG A 101 -6.42 3.84 12.53
C ARG A 101 -7.92 3.97 12.31
N TRP A 102 -8.71 3.14 12.97
CA TRP A 102 -10.16 3.13 12.85
C TRP A 102 -10.78 4.34 13.55
N THR A 103 -10.30 4.62 14.77
CA THR A 103 -10.69 5.81 15.53
C THR A 103 -10.28 7.08 14.79
N LEU A 104 -9.06 7.12 14.23
CA LEU A 104 -8.56 8.25 13.45
C LEU A 104 -9.42 8.52 12.21
N LEU A 105 -9.80 7.48 11.46
CA LEU A 105 -10.66 7.61 10.30
C LEU A 105 -12.07 8.07 10.67
N TYR A 106 -12.61 7.59 11.80
CA TYR A 106 -13.91 8.03 12.29
C TYR A 106 -13.89 9.47 12.81
N ASP A 107 -12.86 9.87 13.54
CA ASP A 107 -12.65 11.26 13.97
C ASP A 107 -12.62 12.23 12.78
N LEU A 108 -11.86 11.86 11.74
CA LEU A 108 -11.82 12.60 10.49
C LEU A 108 -13.22 12.70 9.84
N LEU A 109 -13.95 11.59 9.74
CA LEU A 109 -15.32 11.56 9.19
C LEU A 109 -16.29 12.43 9.99
N TRP A 110 -16.21 12.36 11.32
CA TRP A 110 -17.03 13.13 12.24
C TRP A 110 -16.80 14.63 12.03
N ARG A 111 -15.54 15.08 12.07
CA ARG A 111 -15.19 16.51 11.89
C ARG A 111 -15.60 17.05 10.53
N LEU A 112 -15.40 16.28 9.46
CA LEU A 112 -15.82 16.66 8.11
C LEU A 112 -17.33 16.93 8.04
N THR A 113 -18.13 16.12 8.76
CA THR A 113 -19.60 16.21 8.75
C THR A 113 -20.19 17.19 9.77
N HIS A 114 -19.40 17.61 10.77
CA HIS A 114 -19.84 18.49 11.87
C HIS A 114 -19.26 19.91 11.82
N GLY A 115 -18.98 20.42 10.62
CA GLY A 115 -18.67 21.84 10.40
C GLY A 115 -17.25 22.14 9.93
N GLU A 116 -16.42 21.13 9.63
CA GLU A 116 -15.08 21.31 9.09
C GLU A 116 -14.91 20.74 7.65
N PRO A 117 -15.69 21.18 6.64
CA PRO A 117 -15.65 20.59 5.29
C PRO A 117 -14.32 20.82 4.55
N GLN A 118 -13.56 21.85 4.95
CA GLN A 118 -12.24 22.22 4.40
C GLN A 118 -11.07 21.61 5.21
N LEU A 119 -11.34 20.68 6.13
CA LEU A 119 -10.32 20.11 7.01
C LEU A 119 -9.12 19.52 6.23
N PHE A 120 -9.35 18.99 5.03
CA PHE A 120 -8.27 18.48 4.18
C PHE A 120 -7.23 19.54 3.75
N ASP A 121 -7.59 20.81 3.75
CA ASP A 121 -6.69 21.93 3.41
C ASP A 121 -5.89 22.43 4.63
N CYS A 122 -6.30 22.04 5.85
CA CYS A 122 -5.66 22.42 7.10
C CYS A 122 -4.46 21.52 7.43
N HIS A 123 -3.35 21.71 6.73
CA HIS A 123 -2.13 20.90 6.88
C HIS A 123 -1.46 20.98 8.27
N SER A 124 -1.80 21.98 9.09
CA SER A 124 -1.32 22.11 10.47
C SER A 124 -2.10 21.25 11.47
N ASP A 125 -3.28 20.75 11.08
CA ASP A 125 -4.12 19.92 11.94
C ASP A 125 -3.49 18.55 12.21
N GLU A 126 -3.50 18.11 13.46
CA GLU A 126 -2.84 16.87 13.87
C GLU A 126 -3.54 15.62 13.31
N THR A 127 -4.88 15.59 13.25
CA THR A 127 -5.64 14.46 12.66
C THR A 127 -5.27 14.31 11.18
N ILE A 128 -5.18 15.42 10.44
CA ILE A 128 -4.77 15.40 9.02
C ILE A 128 -3.32 14.96 8.87
N ARG A 129 -2.39 15.53 9.64
CA ARG A 129 -0.97 15.15 9.56
C ARG A 129 -0.76 13.67 9.84
N ARG A 130 -1.42 13.13 10.86
CA ARG A 130 -1.34 11.71 11.22
C ARG A 130 -1.94 10.82 10.13
N THR A 131 -3.11 11.19 9.61
CA THR A 131 -3.79 10.48 8.52
C THR A 131 -2.92 10.42 7.26
N ARG A 132 -2.36 11.55 6.84
CA ARG A 132 -1.45 11.64 5.68
C ARG A 132 -0.16 10.84 5.90
N ARG A 133 0.36 10.81 7.13
CA ARG A 133 1.52 9.97 7.47
C ARG A 133 1.22 8.49 7.28
N TYR A 134 0.05 8.02 7.70
CA TYR A 134 -0.37 6.62 7.54
C TYR A 134 -0.54 6.29 6.05
N GLU A 135 -1.27 7.14 5.32
CA GLU A 135 -1.43 7.02 3.87
C GLU A 135 -0.08 6.90 3.14
N GLN A 136 0.85 7.83 3.39
CA GLN A 136 2.15 7.85 2.72
C GLN A 136 3.01 6.62 3.08
N ALA A 137 2.92 6.10 4.30
CA ALA A 137 3.61 4.87 4.69
C ALA A 137 3.07 3.65 3.93
N VAL A 138 1.74 3.50 3.84
CA VAL A 138 1.10 2.42 3.09
C VAL A 138 1.41 2.51 1.60
N ARG A 139 1.31 3.70 1.00
CA ARG A 139 1.64 3.89 -0.42
C ARG A 139 3.09 3.53 -0.73
N ARG A 140 4.04 3.92 0.13
CA ARG A 140 5.45 3.53 -0.03
C ARG A 140 5.63 2.01 0.01
N ASP A 141 4.98 1.34 0.95
CA ASP A 141 5.04 -0.13 1.05
C ASP A 141 4.40 -0.81 -0.17
N TYR A 142 3.26 -0.29 -0.63
CA TYR A 142 2.59 -0.71 -1.87
C TYR A 142 3.51 -0.58 -3.10
N HIS A 143 4.20 0.54 -3.24
CA HIS A 143 5.18 0.74 -4.32
C HIS A 143 6.37 -0.22 -4.21
N LYS A 144 6.87 -0.46 -2.99
CA LYS A 144 7.97 -1.41 -2.75
C LYS A 144 7.58 -2.83 -3.10
N MET A 145 6.41 -3.29 -2.69
CA MET A 145 5.93 -4.63 -3.03
C MET A 145 5.81 -4.78 -4.55
N LYS A 146 5.25 -3.80 -5.25
CA LYS A 146 5.19 -3.83 -6.73
C LYS A 146 6.56 -3.88 -7.40
N ALA A 147 7.55 -3.18 -6.85
CA ALA A 147 8.88 -3.07 -7.45
C ALA A 147 9.78 -4.29 -7.15
N PHE A 148 9.65 -4.88 -5.95
CA PHE A 148 10.57 -5.91 -5.47
C PHE A 148 9.98 -7.32 -5.42
N THR A 149 8.67 -7.50 -5.66
CA THR A 149 8.10 -8.85 -5.79
C THR A 149 8.67 -9.51 -7.03
N ARG A 150 9.39 -10.62 -6.83
CA ARG A 150 9.95 -11.44 -7.91
C ARG A 150 9.20 -12.76 -7.98
N PHE A 151 8.64 -13.03 -9.14
CA PHE A 151 7.95 -14.28 -9.42
C PHE A 151 8.96 -15.33 -9.90
N LYS A 152 9.05 -16.43 -9.16
CA LYS A 152 9.83 -17.60 -9.53
C LYS A 152 8.91 -18.67 -10.12
N ARG A 153 9.35 -19.29 -11.21
CA ARG A 153 8.60 -20.34 -11.89
C ARG A 153 8.74 -21.65 -11.11
N VAL A 154 7.61 -22.28 -10.81
CA VAL A 154 7.51 -23.60 -10.18
C VAL A 154 6.69 -24.48 -11.12
N SER A 155 7.24 -25.64 -11.47
CA SER A 155 6.54 -26.67 -12.22
C SER A 155 5.99 -27.70 -11.23
N GLN A 156 4.68 -27.93 -11.25
CA GLN A 156 4.03 -28.97 -10.45
C GLN A 156 3.06 -29.72 -11.36
N ASP A 157 3.21 -31.04 -11.50
CA ASP A 157 2.29 -31.92 -12.22
C ASP A 157 1.88 -31.39 -13.61
N ASP A 158 2.87 -31.05 -14.45
CA ASP A 158 2.74 -30.40 -15.78
C ASP A 158 2.11 -29.00 -15.81
N ALA A 159 1.67 -28.46 -14.68
CA ALA A 159 1.19 -27.09 -14.55
C ALA A 159 2.32 -26.13 -14.12
N ILE A 160 2.39 -24.97 -14.79
CA ILE A 160 3.35 -23.90 -14.47
C ILE A 160 2.68 -22.88 -13.54
N ARG A 161 3.22 -22.70 -12.34
CA ARG A 161 2.82 -21.65 -11.40
C ARG A 161 3.98 -20.72 -11.07
N TYR A 162 3.69 -19.44 -10.93
CA TYR A 162 4.65 -18.44 -10.52
C TYR A 162 4.45 -18.11 -9.04
N VAL A 163 5.46 -18.29 -8.21
CA VAL A 163 5.39 -18.04 -6.77
C VAL A 163 6.33 -16.91 -6.39
N ALA A 164 5.86 -15.99 -5.55
CA ALA A 164 6.67 -14.92 -5.00
C ALA A 164 6.46 -14.85 -3.49
N TRP A 165 7.54 -14.61 -2.74
CA TRP A 165 7.48 -14.31 -1.32
C TRP A 165 7.74 -12.81 -1.11
N PHE A 166 6.97 -12.17 -0.25
CA PHE A 166 7.21 -10.79 0.15
C PHE A 166 6.72 -10.53 1.58
N GLU A 167 7.50 -9.79 2.37
CA GLU A 167 7.11 -9.38 3.72
C GLU A 167 6.77 -7.88 3.77
N PRO A 168 5.47 -7.53 3.69
CA PRO A 168 5.05 -6.14 3.71
C PRO A 168 5.03 -5.58 5.14
N ALA A 169 5.36 -4.29 5.28
CA ALA A 169 5.23 -3.60 6.56
C ALA A 169 3.75 -3.35 6.94
N HIS A 170 2.87 -3.30 5.95
CA HIS A 170 1.44 -2.98 6.10
C HIS A 170 0.54 -4.03 5.44
N LEU A 171 -0.76 -3.98 5.70
CA LEU A 171 -1.75 -4.95 5.20
C LEU A 171 -2.15 -4.65 3.74
N ILE A 172 -1.17 -4.53 2.86
CA ILE A 172 -1.33 -4.06 1.46
C ILE A 172 -1.61 -5.17 0.44
N LEU A 173 -1.57 -6.43 0.86
CA LEU A 173 -1.68 -7.59 -0.04
C LEU A 173 -2.88 -7.52 -1.00
N PRO A 174 -4.11 -7.15 -0.59
CA PRO A 174 -5.26 -7.07 -1.50
C PRO A 174 -5.09 -6.02 -2.58
N LEU A 175 -4.56 -4.85 -2.21
CA LEU A 175 -4.33 -3.73 -3.14
C LEU A 175 -3.29 -4.12 -4.19
N VAL A 176 -2.21 -4.77 -3.77
CA VAL A 176 -1.12 -5.18 -4.67
C VAL A 176 -1.53 -6.37 -5.53
N ALA A 177 -2.25 -7.32 -4.97
CA ALA A 177 -2.74 -8.49 -5.69
C ALA A 177 -3.67 -8.10 -6.85
N GLN A 178 -4.54 -7.10 -6.66
CA GLN A 178 -5.33 -6.53 -7.76
C GLN A 178 -4.46 -5.93 -8.88
N PHE A 179 -3.36 -5.26 -8.53
CA PHE A 179 -2.42 -4.73 -9.51
C PHE A 179 -1.77 -5.86 -10.34
N PHE A 180 -1.30 -6.92 -9.68
CA PHE A 180 -0.71 -8.07 -10.37
C PHE A 180 -1.74 -8.83 -11.21
N ALA A 181 -2.97 -9.00 -10.74
CA ALA A 181 -4.04 -9.67 -11.49
C ALA A 181 -4.32 -8.96 -12.82
N ARG A 182 -4.36 -7.62 -12.81
CA ARG A 182 -4.54 -6.80 -14.03
C ARG A 182 -3.32 -6.84 -14.95
N ARG A 183 -2.11 -6.98 -14.41
CA ARG A 183 -0.85 -6.88 -15.18
C ARG A 183 -0.35 -8.21 -15.73
N PHE A 184 -0.66 -9.32 -15.05
CA PHE A 184 -0.20 -10.68 -15.33
C PHE A 184 -1.39 -11.64 -15.47
N THR A 185 -2.36 -11.25 -16.30
CA THR A 185 -3.65 -11.94 -16.47
C THR A 185 -3.50 -13.39 -16.94
N GLN A 186 -2.52 -13.66 -17.81
CA GLN A 186 -2.27 -14.97 -18.42
C GLN A 186 -1.38 -15.90 -17.57
N MET A 187 -0.82 -15.39 -16.48
CA MET A 187 0.07 -16.18 -15.60
C MET A 187 -0.73 -16.72 -14.44
N GLN A 188 -0.55 -17.99 -14.08
CA GLN A 188 -1.02 -18.52 -12.80
C GLN A 188 0.02 -18.17 -11.73
N TRP A 189 -0.35 -17.34 -10.76
CA TRP A 189 0.61 -16.85 -9.77
C TRP A 189 0.10 -16.89 -8.33
N SER A 190 1.04 -16.87 -7.38
CA SER A 190 0.78 -16.80 -5.95
C SER A 190 1.79 -15.88 -5.28
N VAL A 191 1.30 -14.94 -4.49
CA VAL A 191 2.11 -14.07 -3.64
C VAL A 191 1.89 -14.48 -2.21
N LEU A 192 2.96 -14.91 -1.55
CA LEU A 192 2.97 -15.43 -0.20
C LEU A 192 3.50 -14.36 0.76
N THR A 193 2.79 -14.15 1.86
CA THR A 193 3.18 -13.23 2.93
C THR A 193 2.86 -13.85 4.30
N PRO A 194 3.46 -13.36 5.40
CA PRO A 194 3.17 -13.87 6.74
C PRO A 194 1.73 -13.69 7.20
N ASP A 195 1.03 -12.65 6.72
CA ASP A 195 -0.35 -12.36 7.16
C ASP A 195 -1.41 -13.01 6.26
N GLY A 196 -1.02 -13.36 5.02
CA GLY A 196 -1.95 -13.86 4.01
C GLY A 196 -1.26 -14.23 2.72
N CYS A 197 -1.89 -15.06 1.93
CA CYS A 197 -1.44 -15.36 0.58
C CYS A 197 -2.51 -14.95 -0.43
N ALA A 198 -2.09 -14.46 -1.59
CA ALA A 198 -2.97 -14.13 -2.71
C ALA A 198 -2.67 -15.07 -3.89
N HIS A 199 -3.73 -15.57 -4.53
CA HIS A 199 -3.63 -16.50 -5.65
C HIS A 199 -4.47 -16.01 -6.82
N TRP A 200 -3.89 -16.15 -8.01
CA TRP A 200 -4.54 -15.79 -9.27
C TRP A 200 -4.40 -16.92 -10.28
N GLN A 201 -5.50 -17.17 -10.99
CA GLN A 201 -5.59 -18.10 -12.09
C GLN A 201 -6.34 -17.42 -13.24
N PRO A 202 -5.89 -17.57 -14.50
CA PRO A 202 -6.62 -17.04 -15.64
C PRO A 202 -8.07 -17.53 -15.67
N GLY A 203 -9.02 -16.62 -15.83
CA GLY A 203 -10.46 -16.95 -15.86
C GLY A 203 -11.11 -17.16 -14.48
N HIS A 204 -10.36 -17.04 -13.40
CA HIS A 204 -10.87 -17.11 -12.02
C HIS A 204 -10.73 -15.78 -11.30
N ASP A 205 -11.54 -15.59 -10.26
CA ASP A 205 -11.38 -14.48 -9.35
C ASP A 205 -10.09 -14.60 -8.53
N LEU A 206 -9.55 -13.45 -8.13
CA LEU A 206 -8.52 -13.38 -7.11
C LEU A 206 -9.01 -14.06 -5.82
N SER A 207 -8.22 -15.00 -5.31
CA SER A 207 -8.49 -15.71 -4.06
C SER A 207 -7.38 -15.49 -3.05
N PHE A 208 -7.71 -15.67 -1.78
CA PHE A 208 -6.77 -15.47 -0.68
C PHE A 208 -6.83 -16.65 0.29
N SER A 209 -5.70 -16.93 0.93
CA SER A 209 -5.58 -17.94 1.97
C SER A 209 -4.81 -17.37 3.17
N PRO A 210 -4.79 -18.05 4.33
CA PRO A 210 -3.99 -17.65 5.47
C PRO A 210 -2.51 -17.49 5.13
N GLY A 211 -1.82 -16.68 5.93
CA GLY A 211 -0.38 -16.47 5.77
C GLY A 211 0.42 -17.73 6.06
N LEU A 212 1.67 -17.71 5.61
CA LEU A 212 2.63 -18.78 5.84
C LEU A 212 3.74 -18.27 6.75
N GLU A 213 4.22 -19.08 7.70
CA GLU A 213 5.24 -18.66 8.67
C GLU A 213 6.68 -18.81 8.15
N PHE A 214 6.88 -19.57 7.07
CA PHE A 214 8.21 -19.91 6.55
C PHE A 214 8.38 -19.53 5.09
N GLU A 215 9.60 -19.10 4.76
CA GLU A 215 10.01 -18.79 3.40
C GLU A 215 10.12 -20.10 2.59
N VAL A 216 9.44 -20.15 1.45
CA VAL A 216 9.61 -21.24 0.48
C VAL A 216 10.90 -20.97 -0.29
N THR A 217 11.93 -21.80 -0.12
CA THR A 217 13.15 -21.72 -0.92
C THR A 217 12.85 -22.15 -2.35
N LEU A 218 12.89 -21.21 -3.29
CA LEU A 218 12.60 -21.42 -4.72
C LEU A 218 13.91 -21.29 -5.53
N SER A 219 14.18 -22.24 -6.44
CA SER A 219 15.52 -22.48 -7.06
C SER A 219 16.09 -21.34 -7.92
N ASP A 220 17.40 -21.47 -8.22
CA ASP A 220 18.34 -20.39 -8.64
C ASP A 220 18.44 -20.08 -10.15
N ASP A 221 17.92 -20.91 -11.07
CA ASP A 221 18.30 -20.82 -12.51
C ASP A 221 17.90 -19.50 -13.21
N LEU A 222 16.80 -18.85 -12.80
CA LEU A 222 16.36 -17.57 -13.38
C LEU A 222 17.13 -16.36 -12.83
N ASP A 223 17.71 -16.50 -11.64
CA ASP A 223 18.38 -15.42 -10.93
C ASP A 223 19.68 -15.02 -11.66
N GLN A 224 20.37 -15.99 -12.26
CA GLN A 224 21.59 -15.74 -13.03
C GLN A 224 21.32 -14.97 -14.34
N LEU A 225 20.24 -15.29 -15.06
CA LEU A 225 19.85 -14.57 -16.28
C LEU A 225 19.48 -13.11 -15.98
N TRP A 226 18.74 -12.89 -14.90
CA TRP A 226 18.41 -11.54 -14.44
C TRP A 226 19.67 -10.76 -14.00
N LYS A 227 20.61 -11.40 -13.28
CA LYS A 227 21.89 -10.79 -12.89
C LYS A 227 22.64 -10.27 -14.13
N THR A 228 22.77 -11.07 -15.19
CA THR A 228 23.39 -10.65 -16.45
C THR A 228 22.65 -9.49 -17.10
N TYR A 229 21.32 -9.53 -17.15
CA TYR A 229 20.53 -8.43 -17.69
C TYR A 229 20.70 -7.13 -16.88
N TYR A 230 20.61 -7.21 -15.55
CA TYR A 230 20.76 -6.06 -14.64
C TYR A 230 22.13 -5.38 -14.80
N GLN A 231 23.22 -6.16 -14.93
CA GLN A 231 24.56 -5.62 -15.20
C GLN A 231 24.61 -4.82 -16.51
N SER A 232 23.90 -5.27 -17.55
CA SER A 232 23.93 -4.61 -18.87
C SER A 232 23.16 -3.28 -18.92
N ILE A 233 22.13 -3.11 -18.07
CA ILE A 233 21.35 -1.87 -17.99
C ILE A 233 21.85 -0.91 -16.90
N PHE A 234 22.78 -1.34 -16.04
CA PHE A 234 23.32 -0.51 -14.96
C PHE A 234 24.15 0.65 -15.52
N ASN A 235 23.71 1.89 -15.28
CA ASN A 235 24.41 3.08 -15.70
C ASN A 235 25.26 3.67 -14.56
N PRO A 236 26.60 3.50 -14.58
CA PRO A 236 27.46 3.95 -13.48
C PRO A 236 27.49 5.49 -13.35
N ALA A 237 27.27 6.23 -14.44
CA ALA A 237 27.22 7.69 -14.43
C ALA A 237 25.92 8.26 -13.80
N ARG A 238 24.89 7.42 -13.59
CA ARG A 238 23.63 7.79 -12.93
C ARG A 238 23.51 7.26 -11.51
N LEU A 239 24.57 6.67 -10.96
CA LEU A 239 24.55 6.03 -9.65
C LEU A 239 24.44 7.09 -8.53
N LYS A 240 23.33 7.06 -7.77
CA LYS A 240 23.15 7.83 -6.54
C LYS A 240 23.00 6.90 -5.35
N VAL A 241 24.11 6.52 -4.72
CA VAL A 241 24.15 5.49 -3.65
C VAL A 241 23.20 5.79 -2.48
N LYS A 242 23.12 7.05 -2.04
CA LYS A 242 22.19 7.47 -0.96
C LYS A 242 20.72 7.30 -1.36
N ALA A 243 20.36 7.67 -2.59
CA ALA A 243 18.99 7.51 -3.09
C ALA A 243 18.68 6.01 -3.30
N MET A 244 19.59 5.25 -3.89
CA MET A 244 19.46 3.81 -4.10
C MET A 244 19.24 3.04 -2.79
N THR A 245 20.00 3.35 -1.73
CA THR A 245 19.85 2.69 -0.43
C THR A 245 18.57 3.09 0.33
N THR A 246 18.06 4.30 0.06
CA THR A 246 16.77 4.76 0.60
C THR A 246 15.59 4.08 -0.10
N GLU A 247 15.65 4.00 -1.44
CA GLU A 247 14.61 3.39 -2.27
C GLU A 247 14.63 1.86 -2.23
N MET A 248 15.81 1.25 -2.09
CA MET A 248 16.02 -0.19 -1.93
C MET A 248 16.67 -0.50 -0.56
N PRO A 249 15.91 -0.46 0.55
CA PRO A 249 16.45 -0.81 1.86
C PRO A 249 17.03 -2.23 1.90
N LYS A 250 18.16 -2.39 2.60
CA LYS A 250 18.89 -3.67 2.71
C LYS A 250 18.04 -4.87 3.16
N LYS A 251 16.97 -4.64 3.93
CA LYS A 251 16.08 -5.72 4.36
C LYS A 251 15.42 -6.49 3.20
N TYR A 252 15.21 -5.83 2.05
CA TYR A 252 14.61 -6.46 0.87
C TYR A 252 15.64 -7.10 -0.08
N TRP A 253 16.93 -6.91 0.17
CA TRP A 253 17.99 -7.42 -0.71
C TRP A 253 18.01 -8.95 -0.78
N ARG A 254 17.51 -9.62 0.27
CA ARG A 254 17.35 -11.08 0.31
C ARG A 254 16.42 -11.62 -0.79
N HIS A 255 15.52 -10.79 -1.32
CA HIS A 255 14.58 -11.16 -2.40
C HIS A 255 14.99 -10.59 -3.77
N LEU A 256 16.17 -9.99 -3.86
CA LEU A 256 16.66 -9.31 -5.07
C LEU A 256 17.94 -9.99 -5.54
N PRO A 257 17.90 -10.81 -6.61
CA PRO A 257 19.11 -11.41 -7.16
C PRO A 257 20.14 -10.36 -7.63
N GLU A 258 19.71 -9.15 -7.98
CA GLU A 258 20.62 -8.04 -8.28
C GLU A 258 21.41 -7.53 -7.06
N ALA A 259 20.94 -7.77 -5.83
CA ALA A 259 21.55 -7.18 -4.64
C ALA A 259 22.99 -7.65 -4.40
N ASP A 260 23.29 -8.90 -4.75
CA ASP A 260 24.66 -9.45 -4.73
C ASP A 260 25.60 -8.63 -5.62
N LEU A 261 25.10 -8.13 -6.75
CA LEU A 261 25.87 -7.37 -7.72
C LEU A 261 26.03 -5.90 -7.33
N ILE A 262 25.11 -5.35 -6.53
CA ILE A 262 25.08 -3.92 -6.20
C ILE A 262 26.39 -3.48 -5.56
N HIS A 263 26.97 -4.30 -4.67
CA HIS A 263 28.22 -3.96 -4.00
C HIS A 263 29.37 -3.76 -5.01
N ASP A 264 29.57 -4.74 -5.89
CA ASP A 264 30.65 -4.73 -6.88
C ASP A 264 30.41 -3.69 -7.99
N LEU A 265 29.14 -3.49 -8.38
CA LEU A 265 28.75 -2.45 -9.35
C LEU A 265 29.01 -1.05 -8.80
N VAL A 266 28.74 -0.81 -7.51
CA VAL A 266 29.00 0.48 -6.84
C VAL A 266 30.50 0.72 -6.69
N GLN A 267 31.26 -0.27 -6.22
CA GLN A 267 32.72 -0.14 -6.09
C GLN A 267 33.40 0.08 -7.44
N GLY A 268 32.95 -0.62 -8.49
CA GLY A 268 33.48 -0.49 -9.85
C GLY A 268 32.96 0.72 -10.62
N ALA A 269 31.96 1.46 -10.12
CA ALA A 269 31.28 2.52 -10.86
C ALA A 269 32.23 3.66 -11.26
N ALA A 270 33.05 4.16 -10.31
CA ALA A 270 34.00 5.24 -10.56
C ALA A 270 34.98 4.88 -11.68
N LYS A 271 35.61 3.70 -11.58
CA LYS A 271 36.53 3.18 -12.59
C LYS A 271 35.87 3.01 -13.97
N ARG A 272 34.60 2.58 -14.03
CA ARG A 272 33.86 2.47 -15.29
C ARG A 272 33.55 3.83 -15.90
N VAL A 273 33.20 4.83 -15.09
CA VAL A 273 33.00 6.21 -15.56
C VAL A 273 34.33 6.78 -16.08
N ASP A 274 35.43 6.60 -15.36
CA ASP A 274 36.75 7.03 -15.80
C ASP A 274 37.16 6.35 -17.11
N ASN A 275 36.90 5.05 -17.25
CA ASN A 275 37.10 4.34 -18.51
C ASN A 275 36.19 4.86 -19.62
N MET A 276 34.92 5.19 -19.34
CA MET A 276 34.00 5.78 -20.35
C MET A 276 34.45 7.17 -20.79
N LEU A 277 35.03 7.99 -19.89
CA LEU A 277 35.57 9.31 -20.21
C LEU A 277 36.91 9.21 -20.96
N SER A 278 37.75 8.24 -20.58
CA SER A 278 39.08 8.00 -21.18
C SER A 278 38.99 7.30 -22.53
N THR A 279 37.99 6.43 -22.70
CA THR A 279 37.61 5.89 -23.99
C THR A 279 36.94 7.03 -24.74
N LYS A 280 37.75 7.87 -25.38
CA LYS A 280 37.29 8.95 -26.26
C LYS A 280 36.26 8.35 -27.23
N ALA A 281 34.97 8.52 -26.92
CA ALA A 281 33.93 8.14 -27.84
C ALA A 281 34.23 8.95 -29.10
N MET A 282 34.59 8.28 -30.18
CA MET A 282 34.47 8.90 -31.50
C MET A 282 33.00 9.27 -31.58
N ALA A 283 32.69 10.54 -31.31
CA ALA A 283 31.38 11.07 -31.59
C ALA A 283 31.09 10.63 -33.04
N PRO A 284 29.96 9.98 -33.32
CA PRO A 284 29.67 9.55 -34.68
C PRO A 284 29.87 10.78 -35.55
N THR A 285 30.74 10.70 -36.56
CA THR A 285 30.99 11.83 -37.45
C THR A 285 29.65 12.19 -38.07
N LEU A 286 28.98 13.19 -37.51
CA LEU A 286 27.72 13.67 -38.03
C LEU A 286 28.06 14.31 -39.36
N ARG A 287 27.80 13.60 -40.46
CA ARG A 287 27.98 14.10 -41.83
C ARG A 287 26.84 15.05 -42.16
N CYS A 288 26.71 16.14 -41.41
CA CYS A 288 25.81 17.24 -41.72
C CYS A 288 26.59 18.36 -42.42
N GLY A 289 26.68 18.23 -43.73
CA GLY A 289 27.26 19.20 -44.66
C GLY A 289 26.71 18.94 -46.07
N LYS A 290 27.03 19.80 -47.05
CA LYS A 290 26.61 19.56 -48.44
C LYS A 290 27.15 18.20 -48.91
N ARG A 291 26.26 17.37 -49.48
CA ARG A 291 26.62 16.06 -50.06
C ARG A 291 27.79 16.25 -51.03
N PRO A 292 28.87 15.46 -50.94
CA PRO A 292 29.98 15.53 -51.89
C PRO A 292 29.43 15.41 -53.32
N THR A 293 29.91 16.24 -54.23
CA THR A 293 29.42 16.31 -55.61
C THR A 293 29.85 15.13 -56.48
N ASP A 294 30.67 14.22 -55.96
CA ASP A 294 31.07 13.00 -56.66
C ASP A 294 31.36 11.89 -55.64
N PRO A 295 30.69 10.72 -55.69
CA PRO A 295 30.96 9.64 -54.77
C PRO A 295 32.13 8.73 -55.18
N ASP A 296 32.67 8.85 -56.41
CA ASP A 296 33.64 7.88 -56.98
C ASP A 296 34.92 8.49 -57.58
N LYS A 297 35.54 9.45 -56.89
CA LYS A 297 36.96 9.79 -57.12
C LYS A 297 37.80 9.64 -55.87
#